data_AF-A0A2H6GQD4-F1
#
_entry.id   AF-A0A2H6GQD4-F1
#
_cell.length_a   1.000
_cell.length_b   1.000
_cell.length_c   1.000
_cell.angle_alpha   90.00
_cell.angle_beta   90.00
_cell.angle_gamma   90.00
#
_symmetry.space_group_name_H-M   'P 1'
#
loop_
_entity.id
_entity.type
_entity.pdbx_description
1 polymer ?
#
loop_
_entity_poly.entity_id
_entity_poly.type
_entity_poly.pdbx_seq_one_letter_code
_entity_poly.pdbx_strand_id
1 'polypeptide(L)'
;MEEHSLNSSFREKLIEHLFVGELLKLSWINKDYSLEVSKPEVDNSGYDLIIEAQGILRHIQLKAAFVGAKTSRQNIHVSLADKQSGCVVWVYFDKNNLALGPYLFFGGKPGEPLPDLSNLKIAKHTKGDADGFKAERPNIRTINKGSFTIYETIEALYHALFK
;
A
#
# COMPACT_ATOMS: atom_id res chain seq x y z
N MET A 1 22.55 4.55 3.58
CA MET A 1 21.32 4.82 4.37
C MET A 1 20.71 6.18 4.00
N GLU A 2 21.55 7.17 3.66
CA GLU A 2 21.14 8.48 3.14
C GLU A 2 20.42 8.43 1.78
N GLU A 3 20.90 7.69 0.78
CA GLU A 3 20.32 7.70 -0.58
C GLU A 3 18.82 7.34 -0.61
N HIS A 4 18.40 6.32 0.15
CA HIS A 4 17.00 5.93 0.25
C HIS A 4 16.12 6.94 1.00
N SER A 5 16.70 7.79 1.84
CA SER A 5 15.98 8.84 2.55
C SER A 5 15.95 10.14 1.74
N LEU A 6 17.03 10.44 1.01
CA LEU A 6 17.20 11.65 0.21
C LEU A 6 16.38 11.59 -1.09
N ASN A 7 16.29 10.41 -1.70
CA ASN A 7 15.54 10.16 -2.94
C ASN A 7 14.27 9.33 -2.68
N SER A 8 13.62 9.54 -1.53
CA SER A 8 12.46 8.74 -1.10
C SER A 8 11.33 8.76 -2.14
N SER A 9 10.99 9.92 -2.69
CA SER A 9 9.94 10.07 -3.71
C SER A 9 10.28 9.32 -5.01
N PHE A 10 11.54 9.39 -5.45
CA PHE A 10 12.00 8.67 -6.65
C PHE A 10 11.90 7.16 -6.43
N ARG A 11 12.39 6.69 -5.28
CA ARG A 11 12.31 5.27 -4.89
C ARG A 11 10.86 4.80 -4.82
N GLU A 12 9.99 5.56 -4.19
CA GLU A 12 8.56 5.22 -4.09
C GLU A 12 7.95 5.04 -5.48
N LYS A 13 8.23 5.96 -6.41
CA LYS A 13 7.78 5.82 -7.80
C LYS A 13 8.43 4.64 -8.50
N LEU A 14 9.71 4.37 -8.31
CA LEU A 14 10.37 3.19 -8.90
C LEU A 14 9.71 1.89 -8.43
N ILE A 15 9.47 1.73 -7.12
CA ILE A 15 8.82 0.54 -6.56
C ILE A 15 7.37 0.42 -7.06
N GLU A 16 6.65 1.53 -7.17
CA GLU A 16 5.30 1.56 -7.76
C GLU A 16 5.29 1.05 -9.21
N HIS A 17 6.21 1.51 -10.05
CA HIS A 17 6.32 1.03 -11.44
C HIS A 17 6.69 -0.46 -11.52
N LEU A 18 7.63 -0.92 -10.68
CA LEU A 18 7.99 -2.34 -10.62
C LEU A 18 6.80 -3.19 -10.17
N PHE A 19 6.06 -2.74 -9.15
CA PHE A 19 4.87 -3.43 -8.65
C PHE A 19 3.79 -3.56 -9.73
N VAL A 20 3.47 -2.46 -10.41
CA VAL A 20 2.54 -2.46 -11.55
C VAL A 20 3.04 -3.38 -12.67
N GLY A 21 4.34 -3.36 -12.96
CA GLY A 21 4.98 -4.23 -13.95
C GLY A 21 4.82 -5.72 -13.63
N GLU A 22 5.02 -6.13 -12.37
CA GLU A 22 4.82 -7.52 -11.96
C GLU A 22 3.35 -7.96 -12.09
N LEU A 23 2.38 -7.11 -11.72
CA LEU A 23 0.96 -7.42 -11.92
C LEU A 23 0.59 -7.53 -13.41
N LEU A 24 1.04 -6.60 -14.25
CA LEU A 24 0.79 -6.63 -15.70
C LEU A 24 1.43 -7.88 -16.34
N LYS A 25 2.65 -8.23 -15.92
CA LYS A 25 3.34 -9.45 -16.34
C LYS A 25 2.54 -10.70 -15.99
N LEU A 26 1.96 -10.78 -14.78
CA LEU A 26 1.07 -11.88 -14.41
C LEU A 26 -0.16 -11.96 -15.32
N SER A 27 -0.86 -10.84 -15.54
CA SER A 27 -2.03 -10.80 -16.43
C SER A 27 -1.66 -11.28 -17.85
N TRP A 28 -0.49 -10.90 -18.36
CA TRP A 28 0.02 -11.33 -19.66
C TRP A 28 0.36 -12.83 -19.73
N ILE A 29 1.05 -13.35 -18.71
CA ILE A 29 1.43 -14.78 -18.62
C ILE A 29 0.17 -15.65 -18.50
N ASN A 30 -0.80 -15.21 -17.70
CA ASN A 30 -2.08 -15.91 -17.49
C ASN A 30 -3.06 -15.78 -18.67
N LYS A 31 -2.75 -14.94 -19.68
CA LYS A 31 -3.57 -14.72 -20.88
C LYS A 31 -4.95 -14.14 -20.59
N ASP A 32 -5.15 -13.50 -19.43
CA ASP A 32 -6.40 -12.82 -19.10
C ASP A 32 -6.46 -11.40 -19.69
N TYR A 33 -5.30 -10.74 -19.88
CA TYR A 33 -5.16 -9.37 -20.40
C TYR A 33 -6.14 -8.36 -19.79
N SER A 34 -6.54 -8.59 -18.56
CA SER A 34 -7.68 -7.94 -17.91
C SER A 34 -7.29 -6.83 -16.95
N LEU A 35 -5.99 -6.68 -16.67
CA LEU A 35 -5.52 -5.73 -15.67
C LEU A 35 -5.52 -4.30 -16.22
N GLU A 36 -6.32 -3.45 -15.62
CA GLU A 36 -6.33 -2.00 -15.88
C GLU A 36 -5.76 -1.25 -14.68
N VAL A 37 -4.92 -0.25 -14.95
CA VAL A 37 -4.24 0.53 -13.90
C VAL A 37 -4.49 2.01 -14.15
N SER A 38 -5.10 2.67 -13.18
CA SER A 38 -5.42 4.09 -13.17
C SER A 38 -4.79 4.78 -11.96
N LYS A 39 -4.60 6.11 -12.06
CA LYS A 39 -4.11 6.96 -10.96
C LYS A 39 -5.03 8.15 -10.74
N PRO A 40 -5.26 8.56 -9.48
CA PRO A 40 -5.99 9.77 -9.21
C PRO A 40 -5.18 10.99 -9.66
N GLU A 41 -5.83 11.92 -10.36
CA GLU A 41 -5.24 13.23 -10.68
C GLU A 41 -5.09 14.08 -9.40
N VAL A 42 -6.04 13.95 -8.47
CA VAL A 42 -6.05 14.60 -7.16
C VAL A 42 -6.30 13.56 -6.08
N ASP A 43 -5.33 13.38 -5.17
CA ASP A 43 -5.46 12.46 -4.05
C ASP A 43 -6.01 13.14 -2.79
N ASN A 44 -7.30 12.94 -2.53
CA ASN A 44 -7.97 13.35 -1.29
C ASN A 44 -8.32 12.15 -0.38
N SER A 45 -7.94 10.93 -0.75
CA SER A 45 -8.36 9.73 0.00
C SER A 45 -7.23 8.78 0.39
N GLY A 46 -5.99 9.14 0.06
CA GLY A 46 -4.79 8.47 0.52
C GLY A 46 -4.47 7.17 -0.20
N TYR A 47 -4.97 6.96 -1.42
CA TYR A 47 -4.60 5.81 -2.27
C TYR A 47 -3.74 6.26 -3.45
N ASP A 48 -2.85 5.37 -3.88
CA ASP A 48 -1.85 5.66 -4.91
C ASP A 48 -2.26 5.11 -6.28
N LEU A 49 -3.00 3.99 -6.30
CA LEU A 49 -3.42 3.28 -7.52
C LEU A 49 -4.89 2.87 -7.44
N ILE A 50 -5.55 2.87 -8.58
CA ILE A 50 -6.82 2.17 -8.80
C ILE A 50 -6.49 1.04 -9.78
N ILE A 51 -6.71 -0.21 -9.37
CA ILE A 51 -6.45 -1.36 -10.23
C ILE A 51 -7.72 -2.18 -10.35
N GLU A 52 -8.07 -2.53 -11.58
CA GLU A 52 -9.18 -3.43 -11.87
C GLU A 52 -8.65 -4.67 -12.58
N ALA A 53 -9.16 -5.84 -12.18
CA ALA A 53 -8.97 -7.09 -12.91
C ALA A 53 -10.25 -7.92 -12.83
N GLN A 54 -10.73 -8.43 -13.96
CA GLN A 54 -11.88 -9.36 -14.01
C GLN A 54 -13.14 -8.82 -13.30
N GLY A 55 -13.38 -7.51 -13.40
CA GLY A 55 -14.52 -6.83 -12.76
C GLY A 55 -14.34 -6.54 -11.27
N ILE A 56 -13.19 -6.86 -10.68
CA ILE A 56 -12.83 -6.50 -9.31
C ILE A 56 -11.94 -5.26 -9.31
N LEU A 57 -12.48 -4.17 -8.79
CA LEU A 57 -11.76 -2.91 -8.57
C LEU A 57 -11.11 -2.89 -7.17
N ARG A 58 -9.93 -2.29 -7.07
CA ARG A 58 -9.18 -2.06 -5.83
C ARG A 58 -8.65 -0.63 -5.77
N HIS A 59 -8.96 0.10 -4.70
CA HIS A 59 -8.31 1.36 -4.36
C HIS A 59 -7.12 1.06 -3.44
N ILE A 60 -5.90 1.10 -3.98
CA ILE A 60 -4.71 0.61 -3.29
C ILE A 60 -3.89 1.79 -2.77
N GLN A 61 -3.73 1.86 -1.45
CA GLN A 61 -2.66 2.63 -0.85
C GLN A 61 -1.37 1.79 -0.87
N LEU A 62 -0.36 2.27 -1.57
CA LEU A 62 0.92 1.61 -1.71
C LEU A 62 1.91 2.12 -0.65
N LYS A 63 2.66 1.20 -0.07
CA LYS A 63 3.79 1.49 0.82
C LYS A 63 5.00 0.69 0.37
N ALA A 64 6.19 1.26 0.53
CA ALA A 64 7.43 0.57 0.22
C ALA A 64 8.34 0.51 1.45
N ALA A 65 9.00 -0.63 1.67
CA ALA A 65 10.11 -0.73 2.61
C ALA A 65 11.16 -1.70 2.09
N PHE A 66 12.41 -1.51 2.46
CA PHE A 66 13.44 -2.50 2.13
C PHE A 66 13.39 -3.68 3.11
N VAL A 67 13.89 -4.85 2.71
CA VAL A 67 14.08 -6.02 3.60
C VAL A 67 15.03 -5.67 4.74
N GLY A 68 14.57 -5.87 5.98
CA GLY A 68 15.28 -5.46 7.20
C GLY A 68 14.98 -4.03 7.67
N ALA A 69 14.05 -3.32 7.05
CA ALA A 69 13.58 -2.02 7.55
C ALA A 69 12.94 -2.16 8.95
N LYS A 70 13.23 -1.19 9.82
CA LYS A 70 12.72 -1.15 11.20
C LYS A 70 11.26 -0.69 11.31
N THR A 71 10.67 -0.19 10.23
CA THR A 71 9.28 0.25 10.23
C THR A 71 8.37 -0.93 10.58
N SER A 72 7.61 -0.77 11.67
CA SER A 72 6.72 -1.80 12.21
C SER A 72 5.25 -1.38 12.17
N ARG A 73 4.95 -0.23 11.56
CA ARG A 73 3.62 0.37 11.51
C ARG A 73 3.44 1.23 10.27
N GLN A 74 2.22 1.31 9.79
CA GLN A 74 1.83 2.17 8.68
C GLN A 74 0.73 3.12 9.11
N ASN A 75 0.74 4.31 8.52
CA ASN A 75 -0.32 5.29 8.68
C ASN A 75 -1.20 5.26 7.44
N ILE A 76 -2.50 5.18 7.66
CA ILE A 76 -3.50 5.14 6.59
C ILE A 76 -4.56 6.22 6.82
N HIS A 77 -5.09 6.75 5.73
CA HIS A 77 -6.14 7.76 5.80
C HIS A 77 -7.50 7.09 6.01
N VAL A 78 -8.34 7.64 6.89
CA VAL A 78 -9.66 7.05 7.22
C VAL A 78 -10.57 6.96 6.00
N SER A 79 -10.49 7.92 5.07
CA SER A 79 -11.32 7.89 3.86
C SER A 79 -10.94 6.83 2.83
N LEU A 80 -9.84 6.10 3.05
CA LEU A 80 -9.59 4.85 2.31
C LEU A 80 -10.66 3.80 2.61
N ALA A 81 -11.21 3.80 3.84
CA ALA A 81 -12.29 2.90 4.22
C ALA A 81 -13.61 3.21 3.51
N ASP A 82 -13.81 4.46 3.08
CA ASP A 82 -14.99 4.89 2.32
C ASP A 82 -14.87 4.54 0.83
N LYS A 83 -13.69 4.10 0.37
CA LYS A 83 -13.47 3.67 -1.01
C LYS A 83 -13.89 2.23 -1.20
N GLN A 84 -14.57 1.97 -2.31
CA GLN A 84 -14.90 0.62 -2.72
C GLN A 84 -13.64 -0.23 -2.77
N SER A 85 -13.64 -1.35 -2.04
CA SER A 85 -12.53 -2.31 -2.08
C SER A 85 -11.17 -1.67 -1.75
N GLY A 86 -11.19 -0.68 -0.84
CA GLY A 86 -9.98 -0.03 -0.34
C GLY A 86 -9.05 -1.03 0.35
N CYS A 87 -7.75 -0.95 0.07
CA CYS A 87 -6.75 -1.80 0.70
C CYS A 87 -5.37 -1.13 0.76
N VAL A 88 -4.48 -1.72 1.54
CA VAL A 88 -3.09 -1.31 1.68
C VAL A 88 -2.21 -2.45 1.20
N VAL A 89 -1.29 -2.14 0.29
CA VAL A 89 -0.24 -3.05 -0.12
C VAL A 89 1.09 -2.45 0.30
N TRP A 90 1.78 -3.15 1.19
CA TRP A 90 3.11 -2.80 1.63
C TRP A 90 4.13 -3.73 0.99
N VAL A 91 4.79 -3.23 -0.04
CA VAL A 91 5.78 -3.92 -0.85
C VAL A 91 7.13 -3.87 -0.16
N TYR A 92 7.71 -5.03 0.14
CA TYR A 92 9.13 -5.11 0.47
C TYR A 92 9.98 -5.21 -0.79
N PHE A 93 11.21 -4.73 -0.73
CA PHE A 93 12.17 -4.87 -1.82
C PHE A 93 13.61 -5.11 -1.31
N ASP A 94 14.40 -5.81 -2.11
CA ASP A 94 15.84 -5.95 -1.88
C ASP A 94 16.60 -4.69 -2.28
N LYS A 95 17.57 -4.25 -1.47
CA LYS A 95 18.27 -2.97 -1.71
C LYS A 95 19.21 -2.98 -2.89
N ASN A 96 19.73 -4.14 -3.25
CA ASN A 96 20.81 -4.28 -4.23
C ASN A 96 20.25 -4.51 -5.63
N ASN A 97 19.19 -5.31 -5.74
CA ASN A 97 18.62 -5.69 -7.04
C ASN A 97 17.16 -5.25 -7.23
N LEU A 98 16.53 -4.65 -6.22
CA LEU A 98 15.14 -4.17 -6.27
C LEU A 98 14.09 -5.27 -6.51
N ALA A 99 14.45 -6.54 -6.32
CA ALA A 99 13.50 -7.64 -6.34
C ALA A 99 12.42 -7.37 -5.28
N LEU A 100 11.16 -7.48 -5.69
CA LEU A 100 10.02 -7.22 -4.83
C LEU A 100 9.64 -8.47 -4.03
N GLY A 101 9.11 -8.25 -2.84
CA GLY A 101 8.67 -9.30 -1.92
C GLY A 101 9.40 -9.27 -0.58
N PRO A 102 8.79 -9.80 0.49
CA PRO A 102 7.38 -10.21 0.56
C PRO A 102 6.41 -9.01 0.48
N TYR A 103 5.12 -9.29 0.33
CA TYR A 103 4.06 -8.28 0.29
C TYR A 103 3.20 -8.39 1.54
N LEU A 104 2.93 -7.25 2.16
CA LEU A 104 2.04 -7.16 3.31
C LEU A 104 0.72 -6.53 2.87
N PHE A 105 -0.38 -7.24 3.08
CA PHE A 105 -1.71 -6.84 2.65
C PHE A 105 -2.62 -6.56 3.85
N PHE A 106 -3.35 -5.45 3.77
CA PHE A 106 -4.44 -5.15 4.70
C PHE A 106 -5.66 -4.68 3.90
N GLY A 107 -6.71 -5.48 3.91
CA GLY A 107 -7.94 -5.25 3.14
C GLY A 107 -8.94 -6.38 3.31
N GLY A 108 -10.17 -6.15 2.85
CA GLY A 108 -11.21 -7.19 2.75
C GLY A 108 -10.99 -8.11 1.56
N LYS A 109 -11.91 -9.06 1.37
CA LYS A 109 -11.93 -9.91 0.16
C LYS A 109 -12.15 -9.06 -1.11
N PRO A 110 -11.93 -9.62 -2.32
CA PRO A 110 -12.27 -8.93 -3.56
C PRO A 110 -13.66 -8.31 -3.54
N GLY A 111 -13.74 -7.00 -3.76
CA GLY A 111 -14.99 -6.23 -3.76
C GLY A 111 -15.51 -5.82 -2.37
N GLU A 112 -15.01 -6.41 -1.28
CA GLU A 112 -15.38 -6.02 0.09
C GLU A 112 -14.62 -4.77 0.55
N PRO A 113 -15.23 -3.91 1.38
CA PRO A 113 -14.58 -2.71 1.90
C PRO A 113 -13.36 -3.03 2.78
N LEU A 114 -12.58 -1.99 3.08
CA LEU A 114 -11.50 -2.07 4.05
C LEU A 114 -12.04 -2.50 5.43
N PRO A 115 -11.31 -3.31 6.22
CA PRO A 115 -11.70 -3.60 7.60
C PRO A 115 -11.89 -2.32 8.42
N ASP A 116 -12.80 -2.36 9.40
CA ASP A 116 -13.10 -1.20 10.24
C ASP A 116 -11.85 -0.66 10.95
N LEU A 117 -11.65 0.65 10.84
CA LEU A 117 -10.51 1.37 11.38
C LEU A 117 -10.83 2.11 12.69
N SER A 118 -12.09 2.09 13.13
CA SER A 118 -12.58 2.87 14.28
C SER A 118 -11.79 2.60 15.56
N ASN A 119 -11.41 1.35 15.78
CA ASN A 119 -10.67 0.89 16.97
C ASN A 119 -9.15 1.09 16.87
N LEU A 120 -8.64 1.60 15.75
CA LEU A 120 -7.22 1.82 15.57
C LEU A 120 -6.75 3.14 16.20
N LYS A 121 -5.48 3.18 16.59
CA LYS A 121 -4.86 4.36 17.19
C LYS A 121 -4.83 5.53 16.21
N ILE A 122 -5.24 6.72 16.67
CA ILE A 122 -5.08 7.98 15.93
C ILE A 122 -3.60 8.32 15.83
N ALA A 123 -3.13 8.62 14.62
CA ALA A 123 -1.73 8.98 14.41
C ALA A 123 -1.45 10.40 14.96
N LYS A 124 -0.19 10.67 15.32
CA LYS A 124 0.25 12.01 15.75
C LYS A 124 1.22 12.60 14.74
N HIS A 125 1.34 13.92 14.72
CA HIS A 125 2.38 14.60 13.95
C HIS A 125 3.78 14.12 14.38
N THR A 126 4.69 13.98 13.42
CA THR A 126 6.06 13.53 13.67
C THR A 126 6.88 14.62 14.37
N LYS A 127 6.70 15.88 13.94
CA LYS A 127 7.23 17.09 14.57
C LYS A 127 6.23 17.63 15.60
N GLY A 128 6.75 18.04 16.77
CA GLY A 128 5.96 18.82 17.72
C GLY A 128 5.87 20.27 17.28
N ASP A 129 4.98 21.02 17.90
CA ASP A 129 4.97 22.49 17.83
C ASP A 129 6.14 23.09 18.63
N ALA A 130 6.13 24.42 18.80
CA ALA A 130 7.18 25.14 19.52
C ALA A 130 7.37 24.65 20.96
N ASP A 131 6.34 24.07 21.59
CA ASP A 131 6.35 23.53 22.95
C ASP A 131 6.63 22.01 22.96
N GLY A 132 6.89 21.42 21.80
CA GLY A 132 7.15 19.99 21.63
C GLY A 132 5.89 19.12 21.64
N PHE A 133 4.70 19.71 21.68
CA PHE A 133 3.44 18.98 21.65
C PHE A 133 3.15 18.43 20.25
N LYS A 134 2.82 17.13 20.18
CA LYS A 134 2.51 16.44 18.92
C LYS A 134 1.01 16.26 18.79
N ALA A 135 0.39 17.16 18.04
CA ALA A 135 -1.04 17.12 17.75
C ALA A 135 -1.46 15.82 17.06
N GLU A 136 -2.70 15.43 17.29
CA GLU A 136 -3.33 14.28 16.63
C GLU A 136 -3.70 14.61 15.18
N ARG A 137 -3.65 13.58 14.32
CA ARG A 137 -4.10 13.63 12.93
C ARG A 137 -5.39 12.81 12.87
N PRO A 138 -6.55 13.42 13.12
CA PRO A 138 -7.81 12.69 13.35
C PRO A 138 -8.25 11.86 12.13
N ASN A 139 -7.79 12.20 10.93
CA ASN A 139 -8.09 11.45 9.71
C ASN A 139 -7.08 10.34 9.41
N ILE A 140 -6.13 10.07 10.31
CA ILE A 140 -5.09 9.08 10.10
C ILE A 140 -5.09 8.07 11.23
N ARG A 141 -5.11 6.79 10.85
CA ARG A 141 -5.01 5.65 11.77
C ARG A 141 -3.67 4.97 11.58
N THR A 142 -3.13 4.43 12.67
CA THR A 142 -1.90 3.64 12.66
C THR A 142 -2.25 2.14 12.71
N ILE A 143 -1.80 1.39 11.70
CA ILE A 143 -1.89 -0.07 11.64
C ILE A 143 -0.52 -0.66 11.97
N ASN A 144 -0.50 -1.65 12.86
CA ASN A 144 0.72 -2.38 13.19
C ASN A 144 1.02 -3.46 12.14
N LYS A 145 2.31 -3.77 11.93
CA LYS A 145 2.75 -4.80 10.98
C LYS A 145 2.05 -6.15 11.18
N GLY A 146 1.78 -6.53 12.42
CA GLY A 146 1.10 -7.78 12.75
C GLY A 146 -0.37 -7.86 12.32
N SER A 147 -0.98 -6.76 11.90
CA SER A 147 -2.34 -6.74 11.34
C SER A 147 -2.36 -7.04 9.84
N PHE A 148 -1.21 -7.08 9.18
CA PHE A 148 -1.12 -7.39 7.75
C PHE A 148 -0.99 -8.89 7.54
N THR A 149 -1.64 -9.39 6.49
CA THR A 149 -1.41 -10.73 5.95
C THR A 149 -0.16 -10.71 5.07
N ILE A 150 0.72 -11.69 5.21
CA ILE A 150 1.96 -11.77 4.43
C ILE A 150 1.74 -12.68 3.22
N TYR A 151 2.12 -12.20 2.04
CA TYR A 151 2.18 -12.95 0.80
C TYR A 151 3.62 -12.96 0.29
N GLU A 152 4.20 -14.14 0.13
CA GLU A 152 5.61 -14.28 -0.27
C GLU A 152 5.83 -13.98 -1.76
N THR A 153 4.79 -14.10 -2.59
CA THR A 153 4.89 -13.93 -4.04
C THR A 153 3.81 -12.97 -4.57
N ILE A 154 4.08 -12.43 -5.76
CA ILE A 154 3.14 -11.53 -6.43
C ILE A 154 1.87 -12.28 -6.87
N GLU A 155 1.97 -13.56 -7.21
CA GLU A 155 0.82 -14.40 -7.55
C GLU A 155 -0.12 -14.53 -6.36
N ALA A 156 0.42 -14.83 -5.18
CA ALA A 156 -0.38 -14.97 -3.97
C ALA A 156 -1.09 -13.65 -3.59
N LEU A 157 -0.39 -12.52 -3.74
CA LEU A 157 -1.00 -11.21 -3.57
C LEU A 157 -2.06 -10.91 -4.64
N TYR A 158 -1.81 -11.24 -5.92
CA TYR A 158 -2.78 -11.05 -7.00
C TYR A 158 -4.09 -11.79 -6.71
N HIS A 159 -3.99 -13.02 -6.22
CA HIS A 159 -5.16 -13.78 -5.77
C HIS A 159 -5.92 -13.04 -4.65
N ALA A 160 -5.23 -12.57 -3.62
CA ALA A 160 -5.88 -11.79 -2.56
C ALA A 160 -6.54 -10.49 -3.04
N LEU A 161 -5.97 -9.87 -4.07
CA LEU A 161 -6.50 -8.65 -4.66
C LEU A 161 -7.74 -8.92 -5.51
N PHE A 162 -7.81 -10.00 -6.29
CA PHE A 162 -8.78 -10.14 -7.36
C PHE A 162 -9.55 -11.47 -7.44
N LYS A 163 -9.27 -12.46 -6.58
CA LYS A 163 -9.87 -13.82 -6.66
C LYS A 163 -10.43 -14.35 -5.33
#